data_AF-A0AAU5H9N2-F1
#
_entry.id   AF-A0AAU5H9N2-F1
#
_cell.length_a   1.000
_cell.length_b   1.000
_cell.length_c   1.000
_cell.angle_alpha   90.00
_cell.angle_beta   90.00
_cell.angle_gamma   90.00
#
_symmetry.space_group_name_H-M   'P 1'
#
loop_
_entity.id
_entity.type
_entity.pdbx_description
1 polymer ?
#
loop_
_entity_poly.entity_id
_entity_poly.type
_entity_poly.pdbx_seq_one_letter_code
_entity_poly.pdbx_strand_id
1 'polypeptide(L)'
;MDGIVFGLCALFGLAGTLLSAREAWRQRDRNDYRIARFTRAVAIGVCTVGVIFAVPAVEDMIESATGMHNAAKLGAHICAVLWCGSLQLMLVDWSYNHEVLKASLYARVALAACVLTAMLPLFVNTTDESVEFTTEYATVPGVTVYLMVYLGYVAITCGEIAFLCTGMALVARRGGHAWSARGLALSSIAALLGAAYSASKGSYLVTHYLGHPWPLRYEEIISPLLAGLAVISLITGLTMAMVGRRLSLRQKAASAA
;
A
#
# COMPACT_ATOMS: atom_id res chain seq x y z
N MET A 1 20.72 -5.89 1.29
CA MET A 1 20.13 -5.71 -0.07
C MET A 1 18.98 -4.72 -0.04
N ASP A 2 18.31 -4.62 1.11
CA ASP A 2 17.12 -3.80 1.36
C ASP A 2 17.33 -2.32 1.05
N GLY A 3 18.49 -1.76 1.42
CA GLY A 3 18.81 -0.36 1.10
C GLY A 3 18.79 -0.03 -0.39
N ILE A 4 19.19 -0.97 -1.28
CA ILE A 4 19.16 -0.74 -2.73
C ILE A 4 17.71 -0.86 -3.26
N VAL A 5 16.97 -1.88 -2.80
CA VAL A 5 15.59 -2.12 -3.21
C VAL A 5 14.69 -0.96 -2.76
N PHE A 6 14.77 -0.56 -1.49
CA PHE A 6 13.99 0.55 -0.95
C PHE A 6 14.48 1.91 -1.47
N GLY A 7 15.79 2.08 -1.71
CA GLY A 7 16.32 3.28 -2.36
C GLY A 7 15.77 3.49 -3.78
N LEU A 8 15.71 2.43 -4.60
CA LEU A 8 15.07 2.49 -5.92
C LEU A 8 13.56 2.74 -5.81
N CYS A 9 12.88 2.07 -4.88
CA CYS A 9 11.45 2.31 -4.64
C CYS A 9 11.18 3.76 -4.21
N ALA A 10 12.07 4.37 -3.40
CA ALA A 10 11.93 5.75 -2.97
C ALA A 10 12.04 6.72 -4.15
N LEU A 11 12.96 6.51 -5.08
CA LEU A 11 13.09 7.32 -6.29
C LEU A 11 11.85 7.22 -7.19
N PHE A 12 11.34 6.00 -7.41
CA PHE A 12 10.10 5.79 -8.16
C PHE A 12 8.88 6.40 -7.45
N GLY A 13 8.81 6.26 -6.12
CA GLY A 13 7.79 6.85 -5.27
C GLY A 13 7.78 8.38 -5.34
N LEU A 14 8.96 9.01 -5.22
CA LEU A 14 9.11 10.46 -5.33
C LEU A 14 8.64 10.97 -6.69
N ALA A 15 9.07 10.33 -7.78
CA ALA A 15 8.61 10.67 -9.13
C ALA A 15 7.09 10.53 -9.25
N GLY A 16 6.52 9.41 -8.78
CA GLY A 16 5.08 9.17 -8.80
C GLY A 16 4.28 10.19 -7.96
N THR A 17 4.80 10.56 -6.79
CA THR A 17 4.21 11.54 -5.87
C THR A 17 4.19 12.91 -6.51
N LEU A 18 5.33 13.37 -7.04
CA LEU A 18 5.43 14.67 -7.71
C LEU A 18 4.49 14.77 -8.90
N LEU A 19 4.41 13.73 -9.74
CA LEU A 19 3.51 13.70 -10.88
C LEU A 19 2.04 13.73 -10.45
N SER A 20 1.68 12.95 -9.43
CA SER A 20 0.30 12.85 -8.93
C SER A 20 -0.15 14.11 -8.21
N ALA A 21 0.72 14.70 -7.38
CA ALA A 21 0.47 15.96 -6.69
C ALA A 21 0.32 17.12 -7.69
N ARG A 22 1.20 17.19 -8.71
CA ARG A 22 1.11 18.19 -9.78
C ARG A 22 -0.19 18.04 -10.57
N GLU A 23 -0.60 16.80 -10.87
CA GLU A 23 -1.86 16.53 -11.56
C GLU A 23 -3.09 16.90 -10.70
N ALA A 24 -3.06 16.56 -9.41
CA ALA A 24 -4.10 16.92 -8.45
C ALA A 24 -4.26 18.44 -8.35
N TRP A 25 -3.16 19.18 -8.22
CA TRP A 25 -3.16 20.64 -8.19
C TRP A 25 -3.69 21.23 -9.49
N ARG A 26 -3.17 20.79 -10.65
CA ARG A 26 -3.60 21.33 -11.97
C ARG A 26 -5.09 21.17 -12.26
N GLN A 27 -5.74 20.18 -11.65
CA GLN A 27 -7.15 19.90 -11.89
C GLN A 27 -8.04 20.26 -10.71
N ARG A 28 -7.54 21.02 -9.72
CA ARG A 28 -8.25 21.33 -8.47
C ARG A 28 -9.64 21.93 -8.68
N ASP A 29 -9.83 22.67 -9.77
CA ASP A 29 -11.08 23.37 -10.09
C ASP A 29 -12.12 22.47 -10.79
N ARG A 30 -11.78 21.22 -11.14
CA ARG A 30 -12.72 20.24 -11.74
C ARG A 30 -13.32 19.32 -10.68
N ASN A 31 -14.65 19.32 -10.58
CA ASN A 31 -15.40 18.59 -9.54
C ASN A 31 -15.50 17.07 -9.80
N ASP A 32 -15.31 16.61 -11.04
CA ASP A 32 -15.39 15.19 -11.38
C ASP A 32 -14.22 14.38 -10.76
N TYR A 33 -14.55 13.31 -10.03
CA TYR A 33 -13.61 12.37 -9.38
C TYR A 33 -12.65 13.01 -8.36
N ARG A 34 -13.12 14.02 -7.61
CA ARG A 34 -12.30 14.74 -6.62
C ARG A 34 -11.73 13.82 -5.54
N ILE A 35 -12.53 12.87 -5.04
CA ILE A 35 -12.15 11.93 -3.99
C ILE A 35 -11.08 10.97 -4.50
N ALA A 36 -11.33 10.22 -5.59
CA ALA A 36 -10.33 9.32 -6.17
C ALA A 36 -9.01 10.01 -6.54
N ARG A 37 -9.05 11.27 -7.00
CA ARG A 37 -7.83 12.00 -7.33
C ARG A 37 -7.00 12.33 -6.09
N PHE A 38 -7.67 12.78 -5.03
CA PHE A 38 -7.02 13.10 -3.76
C PHE A 38 -6.48 11.84 -3.08
N THR A 39 -7.31 10.80 -2.93
CA THR A 39 -6.92 9.55 -2.27
C THR A 39 -5.79 8.84 -3.02
N ARG A 40 -5.72 8.94 -4.35
CA ARG A 40 -4.56 8.46 -5.13
C ARG A 40 -3.27 9.22 -4.81
N ALA A 41 -3.34 10.55 -4.76
CA ALA A 41 -2.16 11.36 -4.43
C ALA A 41 -1.67 11.07 -3.00
N VAL A 42 -2.61 10.92 -2.07
CA VAL A 42 -2.31 10.48 -0.70
C VAL A 42 -1.70 9.07 -0.72
N ALA A 43 -2.28 8.11 -1.44
CA ALA A 43 -1.76 6.76 -1.53
C ALA A 43 -0.29 6.73 -2.00
N ILE A 44 0.03 7.44 -3.08
CA ILE A 44 1.40 7.45 -3.63
C ILE A 44 2.35 8.21 -2.71
N GLY A 45 1.92 9.35 -2.13
CA GLY A 45 2.72 10.13 -1.20
C GLY A 45 3.05 9.35 0.08
N VAL A 46 2.03 8.74 0.70
CA VAL A 46 2.20 7.93 1.91
C VAL A 46 3.03 6.69 1.63
N CYS A 47 2.84 6.02 0.50
CA CYS A 47 3.69 4.90 0.08
C CYS A 47 5.17 5.33 -0.03
N THR A 48 5.43 6.50 -0.62
CA THR A 48 6.78 7.04 -0.74
C THR A 48 7.42 7.31 0.62
N VAL A 49 6.66 7.93 1.55
CA VAL A 49 7.14 8.16 2.92
C VAL A 49 7.42 6.84 3.64
N GLY A 50 6.54 5.85 3.51
CA GLY A 50 6.75 4.53 4.12
C GLY A 50 7.99 3.81 3.59
N VAL A 51 8.25 3.91 2.28
CA VAL A 51 9.48 3.35 1.67
C VAL A 51 10.73 4.11 2.13
N ILE A 52 10.65 5.44 2.30
CA ILE A 52 11.75 6.24 2.85
C ILE A 52 12.10 5.80 4.27
N PHE A 53 11.09 5.53 5.11
CA PHE A 53 11.31 4.99 6.46
C PHE A 53 11.96 3.60 6.46
N ALA A 54 11.83 2.82 5.40
CA ALA A 54 12.46 1.50 5.26
C ALA A 54 13.92 1.57 4.75
N VAL A 55 14.49 2.77 4.53
CA VAL A 55 15.90 2.93 4.18
C VAL A 55 16.74 2.94 5.46
N PRO A 56 17.76 2.06 5.61
CA PRO A 56 18.51 1.93 6.86
C PRO A 56 19.11 3.25 7.37
N ALA A 57 19.67 4.08 6.49
CA ALA A 57 20.22 5.38 6.88
C ALA A 57 19.16 6.36 7.41
N VAL A 58 17.90 6.23 6.97
CA VAL A 58 16.78 7.05 7.44
C VAL A 58 16.24 6.50 8.75
N GLU A 59 16.20 5.18 8.89
CA GLU A 59 15.88 4.48 10.14
C GLU A 59 16.81 4.96 11.27
N ASP A 60 18.12 4.84 11.08
CA ASP A 60 19.13 5.29 12.06
C ASP A 60 18.98 6.78 12.42
N MET A 61 18.70 7.63 11.42
CA MET A 61 18.51 9.06 11.61
C MET A 61 17.25 9.38 12.43
N ILE A 62 16.14 8.67 12.18
CA ILE A 62 14.87 8.91 12.89
C ILE A 62 14.96 8.40 14.31
N GLU A 63 15.54 7.23 14.51
CA GLU A 63 15.70 6.66 15.85
C GLU A 63 16.63 7.51 16.71
N SER A 64 17.75 8.00 16.15
CA SER A 64 18.64 8.93 16.86
C SER A 64 17.99 10.28 17.15
N ALA A 65 17.14 10.80 16.25
CA ALA A 65 16.46 12.08 16.45
C ALA A 65 15.28 12.00 17.44
N THR A 66 14.54 10.89 17.45
CA THR A 66 13.37 10.70 18.31
C THR A 66 13.71 10.09 19.67
N GLY A 67 14.86 9.41 19.77
CA GLY A 67 15.22 8.58 20.92
C GLY A 67 14.33 7.35 21.09
N MET A 68 13.49 7.04 20.10
CA MET A 68 12.55 5.92 20.12
C MET A 68 13.04 4.83 19.19
N HIS A 69 13.37 3.67 19.73
CA HIS A 69 13.70 2.49 18.95
C HIS A 69 12.49 2.04 18.12
N ASN A 70 12.70 1.57 16.89
CA ASN A 70 11.67 1.20 15.92
C ASN A 70 10.74 2.32 15.45
N ALA A 71 11.05 3.59 15.69
CA ALA A 71 10.19 4.71 15.29
C ALA A 71 9.98 4.76 13.77
N ALA A 72 11.02 4.49 12.99
CA ALA A 72 10.93 4.42 11.54
C ALA A 72 10.07 3.24 11.07
N LYS A 73 10.21 2.06 11.68
CA LYS A 73 9.37 0.87 11.40
C LYS A 73 7.90 1.11 11.69
N LEU A 74 7.58 1.72 12.84
CA LEU A 74 6.22 2.13 13.16
C LEU A 74 5.67 3.10 12.11
N GLY A 75 6.46 4.10 11.74
CA GLY A 75 6.13 5.04 10.67
C GLY A 75 5.82 4.33 9.35
N ALA A 76 6.67 3.37 8.95
CA ALA A 76 6.48 2.58 7.74
C ALA A 76 5.18 1.77 7.78
N HIS A 77 4.86 1.13 8.90
CA HIS A 77 3.61 0.36 9.04
C HIS A 77 2.36 1.26 9.04
N ILE A 78 2.40 2.42 9.72
CA ILE A 78 1.32 3.42 9.65
C ILE A 78 1.10 3.87 8.20
N CYS A 79 2.20 4.17 7.49
CA CYS A 79 2.15 4.52 6.08
C CYS A 79 1.54 3.39 5.23
N ALA A 80 1.90 2.13 5.46
CA ALA A 80 1.32 1.00 4.74
C ALA A 80 -0.20 0.88 4.99
N VAL A 81 -0.67 1.06 6.23
CA VAL A 81 -2.11 1.03 6.57
C VAL A 81 -2.87 2.15 5.85
N LEU A 82 -2.34 3.38 5.90
CA LEU A 82 -2.91 4.55 5.24
C LEU A 82 -2.87 4.43 3.72
N TRP A 83 -1.82 3.82 3.17
CA TRP A 83 -1.69 3.52 1.74
C TRP A 83 -2.78 2.56 1.27
N CYS A 84 -2.93 1.41 1.92
CA CYS A 84 -3.98 0.44 1.63
C CYS A 84 -5.38 1.06 1.75
N GLY A 85 -5.64 1.79 2.83
CA GLY A 85 -6.92 2.48 3.04
C GLY A 85 -7.21 3.48 1.92
N SER A 86 -6.23 4.31 1.55
CA SER A 86 -6.38 5.30 0.48
C SER A 86 -6.69 4.66 -0.87
N LEU A 87 -6.07 3.53 -1.18
CA LEU A 87 -6.36 2.76 -2.40
C LEU A 87 -7.78 2.19 -2.38
N GLN A 88 -8.23 1.62 -1.27
CA GLN A 88 -9.61 1.13 -1.19
C GLN A 88 -10.62 2.27 -1.37
N LEU A 89 -10.40 3.44 -0.73
CA LEU A 89 -11.28 4.60 -0.92
C LEU A 89 -11.33 5.04 -2.39
N MET A 90 -10.19 5.06 -3.08
CA MET A 90 -10.12 5.35 -4.52
C MET A 90 -10.93 4.35 -5.35
N LEU A 91 -10.80 3.04 -5.07
CA LEU A 91 -11.48 2.00 -5.84
C LEU A 91 -12.98 1.96 -5.56
N VAL A 92 -13.40 2.25 -4.34
CA VAL A 92 -14.82 2.36 -3.99
C VAL A 92 -15.47 3.54 -4.72
N ASP A 93 -14.80 4.70 -4.77
CA ASP A 93 -15.23 5.87 -5.55
C ASP A 93 -15.34 5.56 -7.06
N TRP A 94 -14.55 4.61 -7.56
CA TRP A 94 -14.62 4.17 -8.96
C TRP A 94 -15.68 3.09 -9.24
N SER A 95 -16.11 2.33 -8.24
CA SER A 95 -16.89 1.10 -8.44
C SER A 95 -18.34 1.17 -7.93
N TYR A 96 -18.64 1.97 -6.90
CA TYR A 96 -19.96 1.96 -6.26
C TYR A 96 -20.86 3.12 -6.72
N ASN A 97 -22.16 2.84 -6.83
CA ASN A 97 -23.20 3.86 -6.94
C ASN A 97 -23.28 4.71 -5.66
N HIS A 98 -23.64 5.99 -5.79
CA HIS A 98 -23.58 7.00 -4.72
C HIS A 98 -24.39 6.64 -3.46
N GLU A 99 -25.38 5.76 -3.57
CA GLU A 99 -26.28 5.38 -2.46
C GLU A 99 -25.57 4.56 -1.37
N VAL A 100 -24.70 3.62 -1.73
CA VAL A 100 -23.92 2.77 -0.80
C VAL A 100 -22.49 3.29 -0.57
N LEU A 101 -22.08 4.30 -1.33
CA LEU A 101 -20.73 4.87 -1.31
C LEU A 101 -20.34 5.33 0.11
N LYS A 102 -21.19 6.12 0.79
CA LYS A 102 -20.85 6.69 2.10
C LYS A 102 -20.60 5.63 3.17
N ALA A 103 -21.51 4.68 3.33
CA ALA A 103 -21.38 3.60 4.31
C ALA A 103 -20.11 2.76 4.05
N SER A 104 -19.85 2.45 2.78
CA SER A 104 -18.67 1.72 2.33
C SER A 104 -17.35 2.46 2.64
N LEU A 105 -17.32 3.78 2.42
CA LEU A 105 -16.17 4.64 2.79
C LEU A 105 -15.97 4.68 4.31
N TYR A 106 -17.04 4.91 5.08
CA TYR A 106 -16.96 4.96 6.54
C TYR A 106 -16.47 3.64 7.15
N ALA A 107 -16.94 2.50 6.65
CA ALA A 107 -16.50 1.19 7.13
C ALA A 107 -14.99 0.99 6.96
N ARG A 108 -14.41 1.42 5.82
CA ARG A 108 -12.96 1.30 5.56
C ARG A 108 -12.13 2.27 6.40
N VAL A 109 -12.61 3.50 6.54
CA VAL A 109 -11.97 4.48 7.44
C VAL A 109 -12.01 4.00 8.88
N ALA A 110 -13.15 3.47 9.34
CA ALA A 110 -13.30 2.92 10.67
C ALA A 110 -12.37 1.73 10.89
N LEU A 111 -12.29 0.79 9.93
CA LEU A 111 -11.37 -0.34 10.01
C LEU A 111 -9.91 0.11 10.10
N ALA A 112 -9.48 1.04 9.24
CA ALA A 112 -8.14 1.59 9.28
C ALA A 112 -7.85 2.28 10.62
N ALA A 113 -8.79 3.08 11.13
CA ALA A 113 -8.66 3.75 12.43
C ALA A 113 -8.58 2.74 13.58
N CYS A 114 -9.41 1.68 13.57
CA CYS A 114 -9.34 0.61 14.57
C CYS A 114 -7.99 -0.10 14.55
N VAL A 115 -7.45 -0.41 13.37
CA VAL A 115 -6.13 -1.07 13.23
C VAL A 115 -5.01 -0.15 13.74
N LEU A 116 -4.99 1.12 13.34
CA LEU A 116 -4.01 2.09 13.85
C LEU A 116 -4.11 2.25 15.38
N THR A 117 -5.32 2.33 15.92
CA THR A 117 -5.56 2.45 17.36
C THR A 117 -5.13 1.19 18.11
N ALA A 118 -5.25 0.00 17.51
CA ALA A 118 -4.78 -1.24 18.12
C ALA A 118 -3.25 -1.39 18.07
N MET A 119 -2.62 -0.92 16.98
CA MET A 119 -1.17 -1.01 16.80
C MET A 119 -0.39 -0.14 17.77
N LEU A 120 -0.89 1.06 18.12
CA LEU A 120 -0.16 2.00 18.97
C LEU A 120 0.10 1.49 20.40
N PRO A 121 -0.90 0.99 21.16
CA PRO A 121 -0.66 0.40 22.49
C PRO A 121 0.21 -0.85 22.43
N LEU A 122 0.03 -1.69 21.40
CA LEU A 122 0.88 -2.87 21.21
C LEU A 122 2.34 -2.49 20.98
N PHE A 123 2.57 -1.44 20.19
CA PHE A 123 3.90 -0.87 20.00
C PHE A 123 4.47 -0.36 21.33
N VAL A 124 3.78 0.58 21.99
CA VAL A 124 4.27 1.21 23.24
C VAL A 124 4.58 0.17 24.33
N ASN A 125 3.78 -0.89 24.45
CA ASN A 125 3.99 -1.92 25.46
C ASN A 125 5.10 -2.93 25.12
N THR A 126 5.52 -3.02 23.86
CA THR A 126 6.47 -4.05 23.39
C THR A 126 7.80 -3.46 22.93
N THR A 127 7.85 -2.17 22.62
CA THR A 127 9.08 -1.49 22.20
C THR A 127 10.11 -1.52 23.33
N ASP A 128 11.28 -2.06 23.00
CA ASP A 128 12.47 -2.14 23.85
C ASP A 128 13.70 -1.84 22.97
N GLU A 129 14.81 -1.43 23.58
CA GLU A 129 16.10 -1.18 22.90
C GLU A 129 16.70 -2.46 22.29
N SER A 130 16.28 -3.63 22.77
CA SER A 130 16.76 -4.94 22.32
C SER A 130 15.79 -5.68 21.39
N VAL A 131 14.64 -5.08 21.04
CA VAL A 131 13.57 -5.76 20.30
C VAL A 131 13.18 -4.95 19.08
N GLU A 132 13.28 -5.56 17.90
CA GLU A 132 12.77 -4.97 16.67
C GLU A 132 11.39 -5.52 16.29
N PHE A 133 10.55 -4.71 15.63
CA PHE A 133 9.26 -5.16 15.10
C PHE A 133 9.43 -5.92 13.77
N THR A 134 10.24 -6.96 13.80
CA THR A 134 10.57 -7.82 12.67
C THR A 134 10.25 -9.27 12.98
N THR A 135 10.34 -10.11 11.96
CA THR A 135 10.16 -11.56 12.05
C THR A 135 11.25 -12.24 12.89
N GLU A 136 12.40 -11.60 13.07
CA GLU A 136 13.46 -12.05 13.97
C GLU A 136 12.99 -12.16 15.43
N TYR A 137 12.12 -11.23 15.85
CA TYR A 137 11.57 -11.19 17.21
C TYR A 137 10.20 -11.87 17.32
N ALA A 138 9.92 -12.86 16.45
CA ALA A 138 8.69 -13.66 16.49
C ALA A 138 8.53 -14.46 17.81
N THR A 139 9.58 -14.60 18.61
CA THR A 139 9.53 -15.17 19.97
C THR A 139 8.86 -14.25 20.98
N VAL A 140 8.83 -12.93 20.73
CA VAL A 140 8.21 -11.94 21.62
C VAL A 140 6.70 -11.88 21.32
N PRO A 141 5.81 -12.23 22.28
CA PRO A 141 4.37 -12.30 22.02
C PRO A 141 3.77 -10.97 21.54
N GLY A 142 4.23 -9.85 22.11
CA GLY A 142 3.76 -8.51 21.73
C GLY A 142 4.07 -8.16 20.27
N VAL A 143 5.27 -8.52 19.78
CA VAL A 143 5.70 -8.27 18.40
C VAL A 143 4.87 -9.12 17.45
N THR A 144 4.65 -10.39 17.79
CA THR A 144 3.82 -11.30 16.99
C THR A 144 2.39 -10.81 16.86
N VAL A 145 1.75 -10.40 17.97
CA VAL A 145 0.37 -9.88 17.94
C VAL A 145 0.30 -8.59 17.11
N TYR A 146 1.25 -7.67 17.32
CA TYR A 146 1.35 -6.44 16.54
C TYR A 146 1.45 -6.73 15.04
N LEU A 147 2.37 -7.61 14.63
CA LEU A 147 2.60 -7.94 13.23
C LEU A 147 1.40 -8.67 12.64
N MET A 148 0.73 -9.56 13.38
CA MET A 148 -0.47 -10.25 12.88
C MET A 148 -1.64 -9.29 12.63
N VAL A 149 -1.86 -8.30 13.51
CA VAL A 149 -2.88 -7.25 13.29
C VAL A 149 -2.57 -6.45 12.03
N TYR A 150 -1.34 -6.00 11.88
CA TYR A 150 -0.87 -5.25 10.72
C TYR A 150 -0.99 -6.07 9.41
N LEU A 151 -0.41 -7.28 9.38
CA LEU A 151 -0.38 -8.14 8.20
C LEU A 151 -1.78 -8.64 7.83
N GLY A 152 -2.65 -8.87 8.82
CA GLY A 152 -4.05 -9.21 8.57
C GLY A 152 -4.78 -8.10 7.83
N TYR A 153 -4.60 -6.85 8.27
CA TYR A 153 -5.16 -5.69 7.55
C TYR A 153 -4.62 -5.59 6.13
N VAL A 154 -3.29 -5.68 5.94
CA VAL A 154 -2.69 -5.62 4.60
C VAL A 154 -3.22 -6.75 3.71
N ALA A 155 -3.29 -7.99 4.21
CA ALA A 155 -3.82 -9.13 3.45
C ALA A 155 -5.27 -8.91 2.98
N ILE A 156 -6.15 -8.49 3.89
CA ILE A 156 -7.57 -8.24 3.59
C ILE A 156 -7.71 -7.12 2.57
N THR A 157 -7.06 -5.98 2.82
CA THR A 157 -7.17 -4.81 1.94
C THR A 157 -6.56 -5.05 0.57
N CYS A 158 -5.40 -5.72 0.48
CA CYS A 158 -4.80 -6.13 -0.78
C CYS A 158 -5.68 -7.14 -1.54
N GLY A 159 -6.28 -8.11 -0.85
CA GLY A 159 -7.23 -9.04 -1.47
C GLY A 159 -8.42 -8.33 -2.10
N GLU A 160 -9.01 -7.36 -1.39
CA GLU A 160 -10.10 -6.54 -1.91
C GLU A 160 -9.67 -5.68 -3.11
N ILE A 161 -8.50 -5.04 -3.03
CA ILE A 161 -7.93 -4.25 -4.13
C ILE A 161 -7.74 -5.12 -5.38
N ALA A 162 -7.21 -6.34 -5.22
CA ALA A 162 -7.02 -7.28 -6.33
C ALA A 162 -8.36 -7.64 -6.98
N PHE A 163 -9.37 -7.94 -6.17
CA PHE A 163 -10.72 -8.25 -6.63
C PHE A 163 -11.33 -7.09 -7.44
N LEU A 164 -11.34 -5.87 -6.88
CA LEU A 164 -11.90 -4.68 -7.52
C LEU A 164 -11.14 -4.29 -8.80
N CYS A 165 -9.81 -4.29 -8.76
CA CYS A 165 -8.97 -3.99 -9.92
C CYS A 165 -9.20 -5.01 -11.05
N THR A 166 -9.32 -6.29 -10.73
CA THR A 166 -9.61 -7.34 -11.72
C THR A 166 -10.96 -7.12 -12.39
N GLY A 167 -12.01 -6.88 -11.59
CA GLY A 167 -13.36 -6.61 -12.11
C GLY A 167 -13.38 -5.39 -13.04
N MET A 168 -12.78 -4.28 -12.62
CA MET A 168 -12.69 -3.08 -13.45
C MET A 168 -11.82 -3.27 -14.70
N ALA A 169 -10.73 -4.05 -14.62
CA ALA A 169 -9.90 -4.36 -15.78
C ALA A 169 -10.69 -5.11 -16.86
N LEU A 170 -11.53 -6.08 -16.46
CA LEU A 170 -12.40 -6.82 -17.36
C LEU A 170 -13.44 -5.92 -18.04
N VAL A 171 -14.07 -5.02 -17.28
CA VAL A 171 -15.04 -4.04 -17.82
C VAL A 171 -14.35 -3.08 -18.80
N ALA A 172 -13.20 -2.52 -18.43
CA ALA A 172 -12.43 -1.63 -19.30
C ALA A 172 -12.00 -2.31 -20.61
N ARG A 173 -11.60 -3.59 -20.53
CA ARG A 173 -11.22 -4.38 -21.70
C ARG A 173 -12.39 -4.59 -22.65
N ARG A 174 -13.58 -4.93 -22.12
CA ARG A 174 -14.81 -5.08 -22.91
C ARG A 174 -15.24 -3.76 -23.57
N GLY A 175 -15.02 -2.64 -22.89
CA GLY A 175 -15.29 -1.31 -23.42
C GLY A 175 -14.24 -0.76 -24.39
N GLY A 176 -13.24 -1.54 -24.82
CA GLY A 176 -12.20 -1.10 -25.75
C GLY A 176 -11.11 -0.19 -25.16
N HIS A 177 -11.07 -0.03 -23.83
CA HIS A 177 -10.09 0.83 -23.16
C HIS A 177 -8.83 0.03 -22.77
N ALA A 178 -8.08 -0.44 -23.78
CA ALA A 178 -6.97 -1.39 -23.61
C ALA A 178 -5.87 -0.93 -22.64
N TRP A 179 -5.52 0.36 -22.65
CA TRP A 179 -4.51 0.92 -21.75
C TRP A 179 -4.98 0.96 -20.30
N SER A 180 -6.25 1.35 -20.06
CA SER A 180 -6.85 1.34 -18.74
C SER A 180 -6.95 -0.07 -18.17
N ALA A 181 -7.34 -1.04 -19.00
CA ALA A 181 -7.40 -2.45 -18.63
C ALA A 181 -6.04 -3.01 -18.22
N ARG A 182 -4.97 -2.69 -18.97
CA ARG A 182 -3.60 -3.11 -18.63
C ARG A 182 -3.12 -2.49 -17.32
N GLY A 183 -3.38 -1.19 -17.10
CA GLY A 183 -3.03 -0.52 -15.85
C GLY A 183 -3.73 -1.14 -14.64
N LEU A 184 -5.03 -1.39 -14.73
CA LEU A 184 -5.82 -2.05 -13.68
C LEU A 184 -5.38 -3.50 -13.44
N ALA A 185 -5.06 -4.25 -14.49
CA ALA A 185 -4.53 -5.60 -14.35
C ALA A 185 -3.18 -5.60 -13.61
N LEU A 186 -2.29 -4.67 -13.94
CA LEU A 186 -1.01 -4.51 -13.26
C LEU A 186 -1.19 -4.10 -11.79
N SER A 187 -2.15 -3.21 -11.49
CA SER A 187 -2.53 -2.88 -10.11
C SER A 187 -3.11 -4.08 -9.35
N SER A 188 -3.83 -4.98 -10.02
CA SER A 188 -4.29 -6.22 -9.41
C SER A 188 -3.14 -7.16 -9.07
N ILE A 189 -2.17 -7.32 -9.97
CA ILE A 189 -0.95 -8.12 -9.72
C ILE A 189 -0.19 -7.55 -8.52
N ALA A 190 -0.04 -6.23 -8.47
CA ALA A 190 0.60 -5.54 -7.35
C ALA A 190 -0.08 -5.85 -6.01
N ALA A 191 -1.42 -5.84 -5.99
CA ALA A 191 -2.18 -6.16 -4.79
C ALA A 191 -2.06 -7.64 -4.40
N LEU A 192 -2.03 -8.57 -5.36
CA LEU A 192 -1.75 -9.98 -5.09
C LEU A 192 -0.35 -10.18 -4.48
N LEU A 193 0.66 -9.44 -4.95
CA LEU A 193 2.00 -9.46 -4.37
C LEU A 193 2.00 -8.94 -2.92
N GLY A 194 1.24 -7.87 -2.62
CA GLY A 194 1.06 -7.38 -1.24
C GLY A 194 0.35 -8.37 -0.31
N ALA A 195 -0.66 -9.07 -0.83
CA ALA A 195 -1.32 -10.15 -0.10
C ALA A 195 -0.37 -11.34 0.12
N ALA A 196 0.43 -11.71 -0.89
CA ALA A 196 1.44 -12.77 -0.79
C ALA A 196 2.54 -12.41 0.21
N TYR A 197 3.00 -11.16 0.24
CA TYR A 197 3.91 -10.63 1.28
C TYR A 197 3.32 -10.84 2.67
N SER A 198 2.06 -10.46 2.86
CA SER A 198 1.38 -10.56 4.14
C SER A 198 1.19 -12.01 4.58
N ALA A 199 0.83 -12.88 3.64
CA ALA A 199 0.71 -14.32 3.86
C ALA A 199 2.05 -14.97 4.19
N SER A 200 3.13 -14.58 3.51
CA SER A 200 4.49 -15.07 3.75
C SER A 200 4.95 -14.73 5.17
N LYS A 201 4.91 -13.45 5.55
CA LYS A 201 5.27 -13.01 6.91
C LYS A 201 4.35 -13.60 7.98
N GLY A 202 3.03 -13.58 7.75
CA GLY A 202 2.06 -14.11 8.70
C GLY A 202 2.23 -15.61 8.92
N SER A 203 2.47 -16.37 7.86
CA SER A 203 2.71 -17.81 7.96
C SER A 203 4.02 -18.11 8.69
N TYR A 204 5.06 -17.27 8.55
CA TYR A 204 6.28 -17.39 9.35
C TYR A 204 5.98 -17.26 10.84
N LEU A 205 5.23 -16.21 11.23
CA LEU A 205 4.84 -16.00 12.63
C LEU A 205 4.01 -17.16 13.21
N VAL A 206 3.07 -17.70 12.42
CA VAL A 206 2.24 -18.84 12.82
C VAL A 206 3.07 -20.11 12.98
N THR A 207 3.93 -20.42 12.00
CA THR A 207 4.80 -21.61 12.07
C THR A 207 5.83 -21.50 13.19
N HIS A 208 6.33 -20.29 13.45
CA HIS A 208 7.18 -19.99 14.59
C HIS A 208 6.43 -20.27 15.91
N TYR A 209 5.19 -19.80 16.06
CA TYR A 209 4.34 -20.11 17.23
C TYR A 209 4.08 -21.61 17.41
N LEU A 210 3.96 -22.36 16.31
CA LEU A 210 3.78 -23.81 16.32
C LEU A 210 5.09 -24.59 16.55
N GLY A 211 6.23 -23.92 16.71
CA GLY A 211 7.53 -24.57 16.94
C GLY A 211 8.18 -25.17 15.67
N HIS A 212 7.67 -24.82 14.48
CA HIS A 212 8.19 -25.29 13.19
C HIS A 212 8.57 -24.14 12.24
N PRO A 213 9.36 -23.14 12.67
CA PRO A 213 9.76 -22.05 11.77
C PRO A 213 10.66 -22.58 10.65
N TRP A 214 10.45 -22.09 9.44
CA TRP A 214 11.45 -22.26 8.37
C TRP A 214 12.62 -21.29 8.56
N PRO A 215 13.74 -21.44 7.83
CA PRO A 215 14.91 -20.59 8.04
C PRO A 215 14.62 -19.11 7.74
N LEU A 216 14.94 -18.23 8.71
CA LEU A 216 14.68 -16.78 8.66
C LEU A 216 15.23 -16.12 7.39
N ARG A 217 16.43 -16.54 6.94
CA ARG A 217 17.07 -16.05 5.71
C ARG A 217 16.16 -16.08 4.48
N TYR A 218 15.27 -17.07 4.35
CA TYR A 218 14.35 -17.11 3.20
C TYR A 218 13.26 -16.07 3.31
N GLU A 219 12.75 -15.85 4.52
CA GLU A 219 11.74 -14.84 4.81
C GLU A 219 12.28 -13.43 4.57
N GLU A 220 13.48 -13.14 5.07
CA GLU A 220 14.16 -11.86 4.90
C GLU A 220 14.47 -11.50 3.44
N ILE A 221 14.53 -12.49 2.55
CA ILE A 221 14.73 -12.26 1.11
C ILE A 221 13.38 -12.12 0.41
N ILE A 222 12.44 -13.03 0.66
CA ILE A 222 11.17 -13.11 -0.07
C ILE A 222 10.28 -11.92 0.26
N SER A 223 10.16 -11.54 1.54
CA SER A 223 9.21 -10.52 1.97
C SER A 223 9.55 -9.12 1.45
N PRO A 224 10.80 -8.62 1.53
CA PRO A 224 11.15 -7.32 0.94
C PRO A 224 11.03 -7.30 -0.59
N LEU A 225 11.35 -8.42 -1.27
CA LEU A 225 11.19 -8.52 -2.72
C LEU A 225 9.72 -8.43 -3.14
N LEU A 226 8.83 -9.17 -2.46
CA LEU A 226 7.39 -9.10 -2.72
C LEU A 226 6.85 -7.69 -2.47
N ALA A 227 7.24 -7.04 -1.37
CA ALA A 227 6.83 -5.68 -1.04
C ALA A 227 7.33 -4.66 -2.09
N GLY A 228 8.62 -4.71 -2.46
CA GLY A 228 9.19 -3.82 -3.47
C GLY A 228 8.54 -3.98 -4.85
N LEU A 229 8.35 -5.23 -5.30
CA LEU A 229 7.66 -5.52 -6.56
C LEU A 229 6.20 -5.06 -6.54
N ALA A 230 5.50 -5.21 -5.41
CA ALA A 230 4.15 -4.72 -5.23
C ALA A 230 4.09 -3.19 -5.40
N VAL A 231 4.98 -2.44 -4.73
CA VAL A 231 5.02 -0.96 -4.82
C VAL A 231 5.26 -0.50 -6.25
N ILE A 232 6.30 -1.02 -6.91
CA ILE A 232 6.66 -0.64 -8.28
C ILE A 232 5.52 -0.95 -9.25
N SER A 233 4.95 -2.17 -9.15
CA SER A 233 3.84 -2.59 -10.00
C SER A 233 2.61 -1.73 -9.78
N LEU A 234 2.30 -1.35 -8.54
CA LEU A 234 1.12 -0.55 -8.24
C LEU A 234 1.25 0.88 -8.80
N ILE A 235 2.39 1.54 -8.54
CA ILE A 235 2.65 2.91 -9.03
C ILE A 235 2.59 2.91 -10.57
N THR A 236 3.21 1.92 -11.20
CA THR A 236 3.19 1.78 -12.66
C THR A 236 1.77 1.53 -13.18
N GLY A 237 1.03 0.60 -12.57
CA GLY A 237 -0.33 0.23 -12.96
C GLY A 237 -1.31 1.40 -12.86
N LEU A 238 -1.29 2.14 -11.74
CA LEU A 238 -2.15 3.31 -11.54
C LEU A 238 -1.79 4.45 -12.50
N THR A 239 -0.50 4.65 -12.78
CA THR A 239 -0.05 5.65 -13.74
C THR A 239 -0.52 5.30 -15.16
N MET A 240 -0.36 4.04 -15.56
CA MET A 240 -0.82 3.54 -16.87
C MET A 240 -2.34 3.65 -17.02
N ALA A 241 -3.11 3.28 -15.99
CA ALA A 241 -4.57 3.35 -16.03
C ALA A 241 -5.06 4.78 -16.28
N MET A 242 -4.36 5.75 -15.71
CA MET A 242 -4.67 7.18 -15.83
C MET A 242 -4.31 7.75 -17.19
N VAL A 243 -3.14 7.41 -17.73
CA VAL A 243 -2.75 7.77 -19.09
C VAL A 243 -3.75 7.19 -20.09
N GLY A 244 -4.14 5.92 -19.91
CA GLY A 244 -5.15 5.26 -20.73
C GLY A 244 -6.49 6.02 -20.75
N ARG A 245 -7.01 6.41 -19.57
CA ARG A 245 -8.26 7.18 -19.48
C ARG A 245 -8.18 8.52 -20.20
N ARG A 246 -7.05 9.23 -20.10
CA ARG A 246 -6.83 10.51 -20.79
C ARG A 246 -6.80 10.36 -22.31
N LEU A 247 -6.15 9.31 -22.82
CA LEU A 247 -6.09 9.04 -24.26
C LEU A 247 -7.48 8.76 -24.82
N SER A 248 -8.28 7.93 -24.12
CA SER A 248 -9.65 7.63 -24.54
C SER A 248 -10.56 8.87 -24.53
N LEU A 249 -10.42 9.77 -23.55
CA LEU A 249 -11.18 11.02 -23.52
C LEU A 249 -10.79 11.96 -24.68
N ARG A 250 -9.50 12.03 -25.02
CA ARG A 250 -9.03 12.83 -26.17
C ARG A 250 -9.51 12.28 -27.51
N GLN A 251 -9.51 10.96 -27.69
CA GLN A 251 -10.07 10.33 -28.89
C GLN A 251 -11.56 10.63 -29.05
N LYS A 252 -12.34 10.53 -27.97
CA LYS A 252 -13.78 10.89 -28.00
C LYS A 252 -14.02 12.34 -28.38
N ALA A 253 -13.21 13.27 -27.87
CA ALA A 253 -13.31 14.69 -28.23
C ALA A 253 -12.92 14.94 -29.69
N ALA A 254 -11.91 14.25 -30.21
CA ALA A 254 -11.48 14.36 -31.60
C ALA A 254 -12.47 13.72 -32.60
N SER A 255 -13.22 12.70 -32.19
CA SER A 255 -14.27 12.10 -33.02
C SER A 255 -15.59 12.87 -33.01
N ALA A 256 -15.74 13.84 -32.11
CA ALA A 256 -16.95 14.66 -31.96
C ALA A 256 -16.79 16.07 -32.56
N ALA A 257 -15.61 16.40 -33.07
CA ALA A 257 -15.27 17.64 -33.78
C ALA A 257 -15.15 17.36 -35.28
#